data_AF-A0A423T312-F1
#
_entry.id   AF-A0A423T312-F1
#
_cell.length_a   1.000
_cell.length_b   1.000
_cell.length_c   1.000
_cell.angle_alpha   90.00
_cell.angle_beta   90.00
_cell.angle_gamma   90.00
#
_symmetry.space_group_name_H-M   'P 1'
#
loop_
_entity.id
_entity.type
_entity.pdbx_description
1 polymer ?
#
loop_
_entity_poly.entity_id
_entity_poly.type
_entity_poly.pdbx_seq_one_letter_code
_entity_poly.pdbx_strand_id
1 'polypeptide(L)'
;MAAVWSRRLASSFRDYLLFSSNGRSQLMRMTVSPCSTTTDPSSATSPPTQTESKEPDVFNASEVEQLLIRQSKMDMPVEMPNPYEREKLQCILCNYNVHLDYKNVRLLSQFVSPFTGQIYGRHITRLCRRQQSILEREIEKSRDAGFMPVMIKSVDFLKDPKLFDPNNPVRPHKY
;
A
#
# COMPACT_ATOMS: atom_id res chain seq x y z
N MET A 1 -24.99 -26.96 28.72
CA MET A 1 -24.44 -28.20 28.16
C MET A 1 -24.24 -27.96 26.66
N ALA A 2 -23.09 -28.02 26.01
CA ALA A 2 -21.70 -28.28 26.37
C ALA A 2 -20.83 -27.53 25.34
N ALA A 3 -19.77 -26.87 25.79
CA ALA A 3 -18.68 -26.41 24.94
C ALA A 3 -17.65 -27.55 24.83
N VAL A 4 -17.24 -27.91 23.61
CA VAL A 4 -16.14 -28.86 23.39
C VAL A 4 -14.92 -28.07 22.95
N TRP A 5 -13.88 -28.18 23.77
CA TRP A 5 -12.55 -27.63 23.58
C TRP A 5 -11.63 -28.58 22.79
N SER A 6 -10.64 -27.97 22.14
CA SER A 6 -9.24 -28.42 21.98
C SER A 6 -8.82 -29.42 20.90
N ARG A 7 -7.90 -28.96 20.04
CA ARG A 7 -6.47 -29.34 19.85
C ARG A 7 -6.02 -28.69 18.53
N ARG A 8 -5.08 -27.73 18.41
CA ARG A 8 -3.67 -27.56 18.84
C ARG A 8 -2.71 -28.68 18.36
N LEU A 9 -2.08 -28.43 17.21
CA LEU A 9 -0.72 -28.83 16.77
C LEU A 9 -0.30 -27.71 15.78
N ALA A 10 0.65 -26.80 16.03
CA ALA A 10 2.10 -26.90 16.28
C ALA A 10 2.92 -27.43 15.08
N SER A 11 3.40 -26.52 14.23
CA SER A 11 4.66 -26.60 13.45
C SER A 11 4.90 -25.19 12.83
N SER A 12 5.70 -24.32 13.44
CA SER A 12 7.16 -24.22 13.40
C SER A 12 7.77 -24.09 11.99
N PHE A 13 8.49 -22.96 11.80
CA PHE A 13 9.74 -22.81 11.05
C PHE A 13 9.69 -22.78 9.51
N ARG A 14 9.76 -21.57 8.91
CA ARG A 14 11.03 -20.94 8.45
C ARG A 14 10.78 -19.73 7.56
N ASP A 15 11.34 -18.60 8.01
CA ASP A 15 11.66 -17.43 7.22
C ASP A 15 12.67 -17.74 6.11
N TYR A 16 12.48 -17.19 4.91
CA TYR A 16 13.59 -16.90 3.98
C TYR A 16 13.31 -15.60 3.24
N LEU A 17 13.93 -14.53 3.75
CA LEU A 17 14.22 -13.30 3.02
C LEU A 17 15.43 -13.57 2.11
N LEU A 18 15.25 -13.40 0.79
CA LEU A 18 16.35 -13.41 -0.17
C LEU A 18 16.87 -11.99 -0.35
N PHE A 19 18.00 -11.72 0.32
CA PHE A 19 18.83 -10.54 0.18
C PHE A 19 19.82 -10.77 -0.98
N SER A 20 19.67 -10.02 -2.07
CA SER A 20 20.63 -10.02 -3.18
C SER A 20 21.59 -8.84 -3.02
N SER A 21 22.87 -9.15 -2.87
CA SER A 21 23.96 -8.18 -2.83
C SER A 21 24.67 -8.12 -4.18
N ASN A 22 24.95 -6.90 -4.67
CA ASN A 22 26.22 -6.53 -5.33
C ASN A 22 26.15 -5.08 -5.85
N GLY A 23 27.20 -4.29 -5.58
CA GLY A 23 27.47 -3.03 -6.29
C GLY A 23 28.01 -1.87 -5.45
N ARG A 24 29.29 -1.95 -5.06
CA ARG A 24 30.07 -0.91 -4.38
C ARG A 24 30.58 0.11 -5.41
N SER A 25 30.56 1.42 -5.11
CA SER A 25 31.66 2.40 -5.36
C SER A 25 31.31 3.82 -4.94
N GLN A 26 32.21 4.42 -4.15
CA GLN A 26 32.23 5.76 -3.56
C GLN A 26 32.37 6.91 -4.57
N LEU A 27 31.92 8.11 -4.19
CA LEU A 27 32.83 9.25 -4.03
C LEU A 27 32.25 10.32 -3.06
N MET A 28 33.05 10.68 -2.05
CA MET A 28 32.82 11.83 -1.17
C MET A 28 33.15 13.14 -1.89
N ARG A 29 32.48 14.23 -1.51
CA ARG A 29 33.08 15.57 -1.47
C ARG A 29 32.56 16.34 -0.25
N MET A 30 33.52 16.71 0.60
CA MET A 30 33.37 17.55 1.78
C MET A 30 33.51 19.02 1.39
N THR A 31 32.73 19.89 2.02
CA THR A 31 33.08 21.31 2.20
C THR A 31 32.77 21.73 3.63
N VAL A 32 33.80 22.26 4.27
CA VAL A 32 33.91 22.81 5.63
C VAL A 32 33.31 24.23 5.71
N SER A 33 32.69 24.64 6.82
CA SER A 33 33.22 25.61 7.83
C SER A 33 32.05 26.45 8.41
N PRO A 34 32.18 27.26 9.50
CA PRO A 34 33.10 27.21 10.65
C PRO A 34 32.40 27.34 12.04
N CYS A 35 33.26 27.25 13.07
CA CYS A 35 33.06 27.33 14.52
C CYS A 35 32.96 28.78 15.07
N SER A 36 32.28 28.96 16.21
CA SER A 36 32.66 29.87 17.32
C SER A 36 31.88 29.48 18.60
N THR A 37 32.50 28.88 19.63
CA THR A 37 33.18 29.49 20.83
C THR A 37 32.20 30.13 21.84
N THR A 38 31.85 29.49 22.96
CA THR A 38 32.53 29.36 24.29
C THR A 38 32.14 30.42 25.33
N THR A 39 32.00 29.91 26.56
CA THR A 39 32.23 30.50 27.91
C THR A 39 31.06 31.15 28.68
N ASP A 40 30.64 30.41 29.73
CA ASP A 40 29.81 30.77 30.90
C ASP A 40 30.53 31.76 31.86
N PRO A 41 29.85 32.36 32.89
CA PRO A 41 29.82 31.68 34.22
C PRO A 41 28.62 32.00 35.18
N SER A 42 28.28 30.96 35.97
CA SER A 42 28.10 30.90 37.44
C SER A 42 27.37 31.96 38.28
N SER A 43 26.38 31.47 39.06
CA SER A 43 26.31 31.59 40.54
C SER A 43 25.25 30.60 41.07
N ALA A 44 25.65 29.42 41.53
CA ALA A 44 25.98 29.08 42.92
C ALA A 44 24.76 29.04 43.87
N THR A 45 24.32 27.83 44.24
CA THR A 45 24.23 27.37 45.65
C THR A 45 24.21 25.84 45.64
N SER A 46 25.08 25.26 46.47
CA SER A 46 25.40 23.84 46.59
C SER A 46 24.52 23.14 47.66
N PRO A 47 24.89 21.97 48.21
CA PRO A 47 24.21 20.68 48.04
C PRO A 47 23.46 20.21 49.31
N PRO A 48 22.72 19.08 49.23
CA PRO A 48 22.97 18.02 50.21
C PRO A 48 23.31 16.74 49.44
N THR A 49 24.53 16.23 49.58
CA THR A 49 24.85 15.23 50.62
C THR A 49 23.96 14.01 50.46
N GLN A 50 24.58 12.97 49.90
CA GLN A 50 24.11 11.60 49.95
C GLN A 50 23.75 11.28 51.41
N THR A 51 22.48 11.02 51.68
CA THR A 51 22.12 10.07 52.72
C THR A 51 21.63 8.85 51.98
N GLU A 52 22.56 7.95 51.74
CA GLU A 52 22.32 6.52 51.53
C GLU A 52 21.60 6.00 52.80
N SER A 53 20.29 6.22 52.90
CA SER A 53 19.44 5.35 53.70
C SER A 53 19.01 4.24 52.76
N LYS A 54 19.62 3.06 52.94
CA LYS A 54 18.98 1.79 52.61
C LYS A 54 17.65 1.78 53.34
N GLU A 55 16.61 2.34 52.73
CA GLU A 55 15.26 1.96 53.08
C GLU A 55 15.16 0.50 52.68
N PRO A 56 14.68 -0.39 53.58
CA PRO A 56 14.37 -1.74 53.14
C PRO A 56 13.46 -1.60 51.92
N ASP A 57 13.76 -2.33 50.85
CA ASP A 57 12.88 -2.49 49.68
C ASP A 57 11.58 -3.15 50.17
N VAL A 58 10.76 -2.40 50.90
CA VAL A 58 9.46 -2.83 51.38
C VAL A 58 8.57 -2.67 50.17
N PHE A 59 8.39 -3.80 49.49
CA PHE A 59 7.51 -3.93 48.35
C PHE A 59 6.08 -3.55 48.77
N ASN A 60 5.74 -2.26 48.64
CA ASN A 60 4.40 -1.75 48.90
C ASN A 60 3.51 -2.20 47.74
N ALA A 61 2.88 -3.36 47.92
CA ALA A 61 2.00 -3.96 46.93
C ALA A 61 0.91 -2.99 46.42
N SER A 62 0.42 -2.11 47.30
CA SER A 62 -0.60 -1.10 46.98
C SER A 62 -0.11 0.00 46.03
N GLU A 63 1.17 0.36 46.08
CA GLU A 63 1.74 1.41 45.24
C GLU A 63 2.05 0.87 43.83
N VAL A 64 2.54 -0.36 43.75
CA VAL A 64 2.72 -1.09 42.48
C VAL A 64 1.38 -1.28 41.77
N GLU A 65 0.32 -1.62 42.51
CA GLU A 65 -1.03 -1.78 41.95
C GLU A 65 -1.60 -0.47 41.39
N GLN A 66 -1.38 0.67 42.07
CA GLN A 66 -1.81 1.98 41.57
C GLN A 66 -1.04 2.41 40.30
N LEU A 67 0.25 2.07 40.19
CA LEU A 67 1.04 2.34 38.99
C LEU A 67 0.56 1.49 37.80
N LEU A 68 0.21 0.22 38.04
CA LEU A 68 -0.38 -0.67 37.02
C LEU A 68 -1.75 -0.18 36.54
N ILE A 69 -2.60 0.33 37.43
CA ILE A 69 -3.89 0.93 37.06
C ILE A 69 -3.69 2.22 36.23
N ARG A 70 -2.65 3.01 36.52
CA ARG A 70 -2.33 4.22 35.76
C ARG A 70 -1.78 3.90 34.37
N GLN A 71 -0.83 2.96 34.28
CA GLN A 71 -0.27 2.50 33.00
C GLN A 71 -1.35 1.86 32.13
N SER A 72 -2.16 0.97 32.69
CA SER A 72 -3.27 0.36 31.95
C SER A 72 -4.27 1.39 31.41
N LYS A 73 -4.54 2.49 32.13
CA LYS A 73 -5.39 3.59 31.62
C LYS A 73 -4.75 4.37 30.46
N MET A 74 -3.43 4.49 30.43
CA MET A 74 -2.69 5.16 29.35
C MET A 74 -2.55 4.26 28.10
N ASP A 75 -2.47 2.95 28.31
CA ASP A 75 -2.37 1.94 27.24
C ASP A 75 -3.74 1.46 26.71
N MET A 76 -4.85 2.05 27.17
CA MET A 76 -6.17 1.74 26.63
C MET A 76 -6.27 2.22 25.17
N PRO A 77 -6.92 1.43 24.28
CA PRO A 77 -7.10 1.83 22.90
C PRO A 77 -7.97 3.09 22.81
N VAL A 78 -7.51 4.06 22.03
CA VAL A 78 -8.25 5.29 21.73
C VAL A 78 -9.11 5.08 20.48
N GLU A 79 -10.35 5.57 20.51
CA GLU A 79 -11.22 5.60 19.33
C GLU A 79 -10.72 6.66 18.33
N MET A 80 -9.98 6.20 17.32
CA MET A 80 -9.44 7.02 16.22
C MET A 80 -9.74 6.32 14.88
N PRO A 81 -9.96 7.04 13.76
CA PRO A 81 -9.97 6.43 12.43
C PRO A 81 -8.65 5.68 12.18
N ASN A 82 -8.71 4.60 11.40
CA ASN A 82 -7.55 3.74 11.17
C ASN A 82 -6.41 4.52 10.48
N PRO A 83 -5.26 4.77 11.14
CA PRO A 83 -4.17 5.55 10.57
C PRO A 83 -3.39 4.78 9.49
N TYR A 84 -3.57 3.45 9.40
CA TYR A 84 -2.91 2.59 8.42
C TYR A 84 -3.80 2.27 7.21
N GLU A 85 -4.95 2.93 7.08
CA GLU A 85 -5.82 2.75 5.91
C GLU A 85 -5.16 3.34 4.66
N ARG A 86 -4.92 2.49 3.66
CA ARG A 86 -4.39 2.92 2.36
C ARG A 86 -5.49 3.59 1.54
N GLU A 87 -5.09 4.59 0.75
CA GLU A 87 -6.00 5.25 -0.18
C GLU A 87 -6.66 4.26 -1.14
N LYS A 88 -7.95 4.49 -1.41
CA LYS A 88 -8.74 3.62 -2.28
C LYS A 88 -8.26 3.78 -3.73
N LEU A 89 -7.80 2.67 -4.31
CA LEU A 89 -7.40 2.64 -5.71
C LEU A 89 -8.60 2.91 -6.62
N GLN A 90 -8.43 3.87 -7.53
CA GLN A 90 -9.42 4.23 -8.53
C GLN A 90 -8.99 3.72 -9.92
N CYS A 91 -9.97 3.59 -10.82
CA CYS A 91 -9.76 3.08 -12.17
C CYS A 91 -9.16 4.15 -13.10
N ILE A 92 -8.41 3.76 -14.14
CA ILE A 92 -7.77 4.70 -15.07
C ILE A 92 -8.78 5.72 -15.64
N LEU A 93 -9.95 5.25 -16.12
CA LEU A 93 -10.98 6.13 -16.67
C LEU A 93 -11.62 7.06 -15.63
N CYS A 94 -11.68 6.62 -14.38
CA CYS A 94 -12.21 7.37 -13.26
C CYS A 94 -11.25 8.48 -12.85
N ASN A 95 -9.95 8.18 -12.79
CA ASN A 95 -8.91 9.11 -12.39
C ASN A 95 -8.82 10.29 -13.36
N TYR A 96 -8.93 10.00 -14.65
CA TYR A 96 -8.85 10.99 -15.71
C TYR A 96 -10.22 11.56 -16.14
N ASN A 97 -11.33 11.14 -15.51
CA ASN A 97 -12.70 11.53 -15.85
C ASN A 97 -13.01 11.45 -17.36
N VAL A 98 -12.54 10.39 -18.02
CA VAL A 98 -12.72 10.20 -19.47
C VAL A 98 -14.07 9.54 -19.73
N HIS A 99 -14.89 10.18 -20.58
CA HIS A 99 -16.13 9.61 -21.09
C HIS A 99 -15.86 8.68 -22.29
N LEU A 100 -16.50 7.52 -22.29
CA LEU A 100 -16.39 6.54 -23.36
C LEU A 100 -17.47 6.80 -24.42
N ASP A 101 -17.04 7.07 -25.65
CA ASP A 101 -17.93 7.26 -26.81
C ASP A 101 -17.59 6.27 -27.92
N TYR A 102 -18.61 5.75 -28.60
CA TYR A 102 -18.51 4.73 -29.66
C TYR A 102 -17.84 5.25 -30.92
N LYS A 103 -17.75 6.58 -31.05
CA LYS A 103 -17.04 7.26 -32.14
C LYS A 103 -15.52 7.23 -31.91
N ASN A 104 -15.09 7.13 -30.66
CA ASN A 104 -13.68 7.20 -30.29
C ASN A 104 -13.01 5.82 -30.38
N VAL A 105 -12.89 5.31 -31.61
CA VAL A 105 -12.34 3.97 -31.89
C VAL A 105 -10.93 3.81 -31.35
N ARG A 106 -10.10 4.86 -31.42
CA ARG A 106 -8.72 4.81 -30.92
C ARG A 106 -8.65 4.39 -29.45
N LEU A 107 -9.48 4.99 -28.60
CA LEU A 107 -9.53 4.66 -27.17
C LEU A 107 -10.11 3.27 -26.95
N LEU A 108 -11.23 2.94 -27.59
CA LEU A 108 -11.90 1.64 -27.43
C LEU A 108 -11.01 0.47 -27.89
N SER A 109 -10.24 0.67 -28.97
CA SER A 109 -9.33 -0.33 -29.51
C SER A 109 -8.20 -0.73 -28.55
N GLN A 110 -7.90 0.09 -27.52
CA GLN A 110 -6.89 -0.24 -26.50
C GLN A 110 -7.38 -1.36 -25.56
N PHE A 111 -8.69 -1.53 -25.42
CA PHE A 111 -9.31 -2.54 -24.57
C PHE A 111 -9.63 -3.85 -25.31
N VAL A 112 -9.20 -3.96 -26.57
CA VAL A 112 -9.44 -5.11 -27.44
C VAL A 112 -8.13 -5.82 -27.76
N SER A 113 -8.16 -7.16 -27.75
CA SER A 113 -7.05 -8.00 -28.16
C SER A 113 -6.68 -7.78 -29.62
N PRO A 114 -5.39 -7.55 -29.95
CA PRO A 114 -4.97 -7.23 -31.30
C PRO A 114 -5.26 -8.37 -32.29
N PHE A 115 -5.10 -9.62 -31.87
CA PHE A 115 -5.18 -10.79 -32.74
C PHE A 115 -6.57 -11.44 -32.79
N THR A 116 -7.29 -11.41 -31.67
CA THR A 116 -8.60 -12.10 -31.56
C THR A 116 -9.79 -11.14 -31.63
N GLY A 117 -9.56 -9.84 -31.52
CA GLY A 117 -10.65 -8.86 -31.46
C GLY A 117 -11.51 -9.01 -30.19
N GLN A 118 -11.12 -9.83 -29.23
CA GLN A 118 -11.88 -10.02 -27.99
C GLN A 118 -11.65 -8.87 -27.01
N ILE A 119 -12.70 -8.46 -26.31
CA ILE A 119 -12.62 -7.41 -25.28
C ILE A 119 -11.91 -7.99 -24.06
N TYR A 120 -10.92 -7.26 -23.51
CA TYR A 120 -10.23 -7.69 -22.30
C TYR A 120 -11.16 -7.65 -21.08
N GLY A 121 -11.08 -8.70 -20.26
CA GLY A 121 -11.84 -8.79 -19.02
C GLY A 121 -11.30 -7.89 -17.91
N ARG A 122 -12.14 -7.65 -16.90
CA ARG A 122 -11.83 -6.80 -15.74
C ARG A 122 -10.55 -7.16 -14.98
N HIS A 123 -10.18 -8.44 -14.95
CA HIS A 123 -8.97 -8.93 -14.25
C HIS A 123 -7.67 -8.44 -14.90
N ILE A 124 -7.75 -8.01 -16.18
CA ILE A 124 -6.65 -7.41 -16.96
C ILE A 124 -6.75 -5.88 -16.92
N THR A 125 -7.90 -5.32 -17.33
CA THR A 125 -8.09 -3.86 -17.51
C THR A 125 -8.14 -3.06 -16.20
N ARG A 126 -8.41 -3.72 -15.06
CA ARG A 126 -8.57 -3.08 -13.74
C ARG A 126 -9.63 -1.97 -13.70
N LEU A 127 -10.64 -2.03 -14.57
CA LEU A 127 -11.74 -1.08 -14.54
C LEU A 127 -12.76 -1.39 -13.43
N CYS A 128 -13.47 -0.34 -13.01
CA CYS A 128 -14.67 -0.47 -12.17
C CYS A 128 -15.75 -1.26 -12.93
N ARG A 129 -16.62 -1.99 -12.22
CA ARG A 129 -17.72 -2.76 -12.86
C ARG A 129 -18.60 -1.89 -13.75
N ARG A 130 -18.91 -0.68 -13.29
CA ARG A 130 -19.68 0.33 -14.04
C ARG A 130 -19.01 0.69 -15.36
N GLN A 131 -17.74 1.08 -15.30
CA GLN A 131 -16.98 1.49 -16.49
C GLN A 131 -16.79 0.32 -17.47
N GLN A 132 -16.56 -0.90 -16.96
CA GLN A 132 -16.48 -2.09 -17.80
C GLN A 132 -17.78 -2.34 -18.59
N SER A 133 -18.95 -2.25 -17.95
CA SER A 133 -20.24 -2.42 -18.65
C SER A 133 -20.51 -1.32 -19.68
N ILE A 134 -20.06 -0.10 -19.42
CA ILE A 134 -20.18 1.01 -20.38
C ILE A 134 -19.26 0.75 -21.57
N LEU A 135 -18.02 0.35 -21.31
CA LEU A 135 -17.04 0.01 -22.33
C LEU A 135 -17.52 -1.10 -23.26
N GLU A 136 -18.05 -2.20 -22.72
CA GLU A 136 -18.57 -3.32 -23.51
C GLU A 136 -19.70 -2.86 -24.44
N ARG A 137 -20.68 -2.11 -23.90
CA ARG A 137 -21.77 -1.54 -24.68
C ARG A 137 -21.28 -0.60 -25.77
N GLU A 138 -20.29 0.23 -25.47
CA GLU A 138 -19.80 1.24 -26.41
C GLU A 138 -18.98 0.60 -27.54
N ILE A 139 -18.22 -0.45 -27.24
CA ILE A 139 -17.54 -1.31 -28.21
C ILE A 139 -18.55 -2.01 -29.13
N GLU A 140 -19.61 -2.59 -28.58
CA GLU A 140 -20.68 -3.23 -29.34
C GLU A 140 -21.32 -2.21 -30.30
N LYS A 141 -21.70 -1.04 -29.81
CA LYS A 141 -22.22 0.05 -30.65
C LYS A 141 -21.25 0.47 -31.75
N SER A 142 -19.95 0.59 -31.47
CA SER A 142 -18.95 0.92 -32.49
C SER A 142 -18.86 -0.13 -33.59
N ARG A 143 -19.00 -1.41 -33.22
CA ARG A 143 -18.98 -2.54 -34.16
C ARG A 143 -20.23 -2.54 -35.02
N ASP A 144 -21.40 -2.37 -34.41
CA ASP A 144 -22.68 -2.31 -35.11
C ASP A 144 -22.75 -1.13 -36.08
N ALA A 145 -22.18 0.02 -35.70
CA ALA A 145 -22.08 1.20 -36.55
C ALA A 145 -20.96 1.12 -37.61
N GLY A 146 -20.15 0.06 -37.62
CA GLY A 146 -19.07 -0.14 -38.59
C GLY A 146 -17.82 0.72 -38.35
N PHE A 147 -17.69 1.37 -37.20
CA PHE A 147 -16.50 2.16 -36.86
C PHE A 147 -15.31 1.29 -36.40
N MET A 148 -15.58 0.14 -35.77
CA MET A 148 -14.54 -0.74 -35.23
C MET A 148 -14.68 -2.19 -35.75
N PRO A 149 -13.59 -2.83 -36.20
CA PRO A 149 -13.62 -4.22 -36.63
C PRO A 149 -13.90 -5.20 -35.48
N VAL A 150 -14.53 -6.33 -35.80
CA VAL A 150 -14.90 -7.39 -34.83
C VAL A 150 -13.78 -8.42 -34.64
N MET A 151 -13.17 -8.88 -35.73
CA MET A 151 -12.27 -10.04 -35.73
C MET A 151 -10.84 -9.72 -35.28
N ILE A 152 -10.29 -8.60 -35.77
CA ILE A 152 -8.89 -8.20 -35.56
C ILE A 152 -8.88 -6.70 -35.34
N LYS A 153 -7.96 -6.20 -34.50
CA LYS A 153 -7.76 -4.77 -34.32
C LYS A 153 -7.22 -4.11 -35.60
N SER A 154 -7.63 -2.88 -35.90
CA SER A 154 -7.11 -2.15 -37.06
C SER A 154 -5.61 -1.85 -36.92
N VAL A 155 -4.92 -1.87 -38.07
CA VAL A 155 -3.46 -1.73 -38.15
C VAL A 155 -2.98 -0.40 -37.59
N ASP A 156 -3.74 0.67 -37.79
CA ASP A 156 -3.42 2.03 -37.34
C ASP A 156 -3.23 2.11 -35.82
N PHE A 157 -4.00 1.33 -35.05
CA PHE A 157 -3.99 1.36 -33.60
C PHE A 157 -3.10 0.29 -32.95
N LEU A 158 -2.37 -0.53 -33.73
CA LEU A 158 -1.48 -1.55 -33.19
C LEU A 158 -0.25 -0.97 -32.48
N LYS A 159 0.17 0.23 -32.87
CA LYS A 159 1.36 0.93 -32.35
C LYS A 159 1.06 1.84 -31.15
N ASP A 160 -0.20 1.95 -30.74
CA ASP A 160 -0.56 2.75 -29.57
C ASP A 160 0.07 2.16 -28.28
N PRO A 161 0.44 3.00 -27.31
CA PRO A 161 1.01 2.54 -26.04
C PRO A 161 0.01 1.62 -25.32
N LYS A 162 0.48 0.47 -24.87
CA LYS A 162 -0.36 -0.50 -24.15
C LYS A 162 -0.60 -0.03 -22.72
N LEU A 163 -1.87 0.09 -22.35
CA LEU A 163 -2.27 0.40 -20.97
C LEU A 163 -2.13 -0.80 -20.03
N PHE A 164 -2.19 -2.02 -20.58
CA PHE A 164 -2.26 -3.26 -19.81
C PHE A 164 -1.42 -4.35 -20.45
N ASP A 165 -0.86 -5.22 -19.60
CA ASP A 165 -0.22 -6.45 -20.01
C ASP A 165 -1.16 -7.64 -19.79
N PRO A 166 -1.69 -8.27 -20.84
CA PRO A 166 -2.62 -9.40 -20.70
C PRO A 166 -1.98 -10.63 -20.06
N ASN A 167 -0.65 -10.75 -20.13
CA ASN A 167 0.10 -11.88 -19.58
C ASN A 167 0.31 -11.80 -18.06
N ASN A 168 0.09 -10.63 -17.43
CA ASN A 168 0.28 -10.44 -15.99
C ASN A 168 -0.99 -9.88 -15.32
N PRO A 169 -2.08 -10.66 -15.25
CA PRO A 169 -3.31 -10.22 -14.60
C PRO A 169 -3.18 -10.24 -13.07
N VAL A 170 -3.86 -9.31 -12.39
CA VAL A 170 -3.85 -9.21 -10.91
C VAL A 170 -4.47 -10.44 -10.24
N ARG A 171 -5.49 -10.98 -10.91
CA ARG A 171 -6.18 -12.18 -10.46
C ARG A 171 -5.96 -13.24 -11.54
N PRO A 172 -5.54 -14.45 -11.18
CA PRO A 172 -5.41 -15.51 -12.16
C PRO A 172 -6.78 -15.79 -12.80
N HIS A 173 -6.77 -16.12 -14.09
CA HIS A 173 -7.92 -16.73 -14.75
C HIS A 173 -8.34 -18.02 -14.03
N LYS A 174 -9.63 -18.35 -14.13
CA LYS A 174 -10.23 -19.51 -13.44
C LYS A 174 -9.88 -20.85 -14.09
N TYR A 175 -9.14 -20.84 -15.21
CA TYR A 175 -8.85 -22.01 -16.05
C TYR A 175 -7.36 -22.07 -16.30
#